data_AF-A0A1S3DJM3-F1
#
_entry.id   AF-A0A1S3DJM3-F1
#
_cell.length_a   1.000
_cell.length_b   1.000
_cell.length_c   1.000
_cell.angle_alpha   90.00
_cell.angle_beta   90.00
_cell.angle_gamma   90.00
#
_symmetry.space_group_name_H-M   'P 1'
#
loop_
_entity.id
_entity.type
_entity.pdbx_description
1 polymer ?
#
loop_
_entity_poly.entity_id
_entity_poly.type
_entity_poly.pdbx_seq_one_letter_code
_entity_poly.pdbx_strand_id
1 'polypeptide(L)'
;MISINDIQEEPLDPLSLNNTARARHEVLFFNRVPKVGSQTFMELMRHLSVRNGFGFHRDHIQRVETIRLPRHEQSILILPPLSPIRFHLPEPIYVNLVRDPVERVISWYYYVRAPWYYVERKQAFPDLPLPDPAWLKKDFETCVLRGDRECTYLSGETREGIGDHRRQSLFFLTDTSISEEKNFCHDE
;
A
#
# COMPACT_ATOMS: atom_id res chain seq x y z
N MET A 1 -13.71 0.13 32.13
CA MET A 1 -12.38 0.76 32.28
C MET A 1 -11.38 -0.38 32.37
N ILE A 2 -10.84 -0.81 31.23
CA ILE A 2 -9.88 -1.92 31.19
C ILE A 2 -8.52 -1.32 31.56
N SER A 3 -7.95 -1.77 32.68
CA SER A 3 -6.62 -1.34 33.15
C SER A 3 -5.56 -1.75 32.13
N ILE A 4 -4.75 -0.79 31.70
CA ILE A 4 -3.65 -0.96 30.73
C ILE A 4 -2.46 -1.74 31.34
N ASN A 5 -2.56 -2.18 32.59
CA ASN A 5 -1.45 -2.74 33.36
C ASN A 5 -1.26 -4.27 33.26
N ASP A 6 -2.05 -4.99 32.45
CA ASP A 6 -2.00 -6.46 32.36
C ASP A 6 -1.49 -6.98 30.98
N ILE A 7 -0.68 -6.21 30.25
CA ILE A 7 0.06 -6.75 29.10
C ILE A 7 1.31 -7.43 29.64
N GLN A 8 1.24 -8.73 29.93
CA GLN A 8 2.42 -9.55 30.16
C GLN A 8 3.20 -9.68 28.84
N GLU A 9 4.33 -8.98 28.73
CA GLU A 9 5.30 -9.23 27.66
C GLU A 9 6.03 -10.55 27.95
N GLU A 10 5.50 -11.65 27.43
CA GLU A 10 6.23 -12.93 27.33
C GLU A 10 7.54 -12.69 26.55
N PRO A 11 8.70 -13.20 27.01
CA PRO A 11 9.96 -13.04 26.30
C PRO A 11 9.90 -13.76 24.95
N LEU A 12 9.80 -12.99 23.87
CA LEU A 12 9.70 -13.50 22.51
C LEU A 12 11.05 -14.09 22.08
N ASP A 13 11.12 -15.41 21.90
CA ASP A 13 12.25 -16.06 21.23
C ASP A 13 12.18 -15.77 19.72
N PRO A 14 13.16 -15.06 19.12
CA PRO A 14 13.15 -14.73 17.69
C PRO A 14 13.11 -15.97 16.79
N LEU A 15 13.64 -17.11 17.26
CA LEU A 15 13.62 -18.37 16.52
C LEU A 15 12.23 -19.00 16.48
N SER A 16 11.45 -18.85 17.55
CA SER A 16 10.07 -19.35 17.63
C SER A 16 9.11 -18.65 16.66
N LEU A 17 9.41 -17.39 16.29
CA LEU A 17 8.60 -16.57 15.36
C LEU A 17 9.19 -16.49 13.94
N ASN A 18 10.23 -17.28 13.64
CA ASN A 18 10.88 -17.24 12.34
C ASN A 18 10.03 -17.91 11.25
N ASN A 19 9.13 -17.14 10.64
CA ASN A 19 8.33 -17.59 9.50
C ASN A 19 9.13 -17.79 8.22
N THR A 20 10.36 -17.24 8.11
CA THR A 20 11.20 -17.39 6.91
C THR A 20 11.75 -18.81 6.76
N ALA A 21 11.91 -19.54 7.87
CA ALA A 21 12.34 -20.94 7.84
C ALA A 21 11.34 -21.89 7.14
N ARG A 22 10.10 -21.45 6.95
CA ARG A 22 9.05 -22.22 6.25
C ARG A 22 9.04 -21.97 4.74
N ALA A 23 9.82 -21.00 4.24
CA ALA A 23 9.85 -20.67 2.84
C ALA A 23 10.54 -21.75 2.03
N ARG A 24 9.94 -22.17 0.91
CA ARG A 24 10.53 -23.16 0.00
C ARG A 24 11.60 -22.57 -0.90
N HIS A 25 11.57 -21.26 -1.12
CA HIS A 25 12.49 -20.52 -1.98
C HIS A 25 12.94 -19.23 -1.31
N GLU A 26 14.20 -18.87 -1.50
CA GLU A 26 14.83 -17.66 -0.94
C GLU A 26 14.51 -16.40 -1.77
N VAL A 27 13.23 -16.18 -2.05
CA VAL A 27 12.74 -15.00 -2.78
C VAL A 27 11.85 -14.18 -1.86
N LEU A 28 12.17 -12.90 -1.73
CA LEU A 28 11.42 -11.93 -0.96
C LEU A 28 10.65 -10.99 -1.88
N PHE A 29 9.33 -10.98 -1.76
CA PHE A 29 8.44 -10.03 -2.43
C PHE A 29 8.06 -8.90 -1.47
N PHE A 30 8.27 -7.67 -1.93
CA PHE A 30 7.86 -6.47 -1.23
C PHE A 30 6.78 -5.73 -2.03
N ASN A 31 5.51 -6.03 -1.73
CA ASN A 31 4.38 -5.38 -2.39
C ASN A 31 4.19 -3.95 -1.85
N ARG A 32 4.87 -2.99 -2.48
CA ARG A 32 5.04 -1.64 -1.98
C ARG A 32 3.72 -0.88 -1.81
N VAL A 33 3.37 -0.58 -0.57
CA VAL A 33 2.35 0.42 -0.23
C VAL A 33 2.96 1.84 -0.27
N PRO A 34 2.24 2.86 -0.79
CA PRO A 34 2.71 4.24 -0.76
C PRO A 34 2.66 4.84 0.66
N LYS A 35 3.62 5.73 0.96
CA LYS A 35 3.68 6.56 2.20
C LYS A 35 3.86 5.82 3.53
N VAL A 36 4.32 4.57 3.49
CA VAL A 36 4.67 3.74 4.67
C VAL A 36 6.18 3.68 4.96
N GLY A 37 6.99 4.56 4.35
CA GLY A 37 8.45 4.49 4.44
C GLY A 37 9.11 3.49 3.47
N SER A 38 8.36 3.05 2.44
CA SER A 38 8.82 2.04 1.48
C SER A 38 10.07 2.42 0.68
N GLN A 39 10.35 3.72 0.48
CA GLN A 39 11.59 4.14 -0.19
C GLN A 39 12.84 3.83 0.65
N THR A 40 12.80 4.16 1.94
CA THR A 40 13.90 3.87 2.87
C THR A 40 14.15 2.37 2.97
N PHE A 41 13.08 1.57 3.01
CA PHE A 41 13.20 0.11 3.04
C PHE A 41 13.84 -0.45 1.75
N MET A 42 13.43 0.04 0.57
CA MET A 42 14.06 -0.37 -0.69
C MET A 42 15.55 -0.02 -0.73
N GLU A 43 15.93 1.15 -0.23
CA GLU A 43 17.34 1.56 -0.19
C GLU A 43 18.16 0.70 0.78
N LEU A 44 17.59 0.36 1.94
CA LEU A 44 18.18 -0.60 2.86
C LEU A 44 18.40 -1.96 2.20
N MET A 45 17.37 -2.49 1.51
CA MET A 45 17.47 -3.77 0.80
C MET A 45 18.52 -3.71 -0.31
N ARG A 46 18.65 -2.57 -1.02
CA ARG A 46 19.72 -2.37 -2.00
C ARG A 46 21.10 -2.44 -1.37
N HIS A 47 21.32 -1.80 -0.22
CA HIS A 47 22.60 -1.88 0.50
C HIS A 47 22.91 -3.28 1.01
N LEU A 48 21.92 -3.96 1.58
CA LEU A 48 22.06 -5.33 2.06
C LEU A 48 22.31 -6.31 0.90
N SER A 49 21.77 -6.05 -0.30
CA SER A 49 22.00 -6.89 -1.48
C SER A 49 23.47 -6.98 -1.85
N VAL A 50 24.18 -5.84 -1.80
CA VAL A 50 25.62 -5.77 -2.08
C VAL A 50 26.41 -6.46 -0.97
N ARG A 51 26.04 -6.22 0.30
CA ARG A 51 26.77 -6.77 1.45
C ARG A 51 26.61 -8.29 1.59
N ASN A 52 25.41 -8.81 1.31
CA ASN A 52 25.04 -10.20 1.56
C ASN A 52 24.98 -11.04 0.28
N GLY A 53 25.19 -10.44 -0.90
CA GLY A 53 25.31 -11.14 -2.18
C GLY A 53 24.00 -11.65 -2.79
N PHE A 54 22.86 -11.01 -2.52
CA PHE A 54 21.57 -11.38 -3.14
C PHE A 54 21.15 -10.42 -4.27
N GLY A 55 20.30 -10.90 -5.18
CA GLY A 55 19.78 -10.09 -6.28
C GLY A 55 18.69 -9.10 -5.83
N PHE A 56 18.79 -7.83 -6.24
CA PHE A 56 17.79 -6.80 -5.97
C PHE A 56 17.14 -6.34 -7.28
N HIS A 57 15.81 -6.47 -7.38
CA HIS A 57 15.01 -6.04 -8.53
C HIS A 57 13.97 -5.01 -8.11
N ARG A 58 13.74 -3.99 -8.94
CA ARG A 58 12.74 -2.94 -8.71
C ARG A 58 11.96 -2.68 -9.98
N ASP A 59 10.64 -2.67 -9.86
CA ASP A 59 9.73 -2.37 -10.97
C ASP A 59 9.90 -0.95 -11.51
N HIS A 60 9.65 -0.80 -12.82
CA HIS A 60 9.68 0.49 -13.51
C HIS A 60 8.52 1.41 -13.07
N ILE A 61 8.74 2.72 -13.21
CA ILE A 61 7.75 3.75 -12.86
C ILE A 61 6.56 3.67 -13.82
N GLN A 62 5.36 3.47 -13.30
CA GLN A 62 4.12 3.41 -14.09
C GLN A 62 3.47 4.81 -14.27
N ARG A 63 2.70 4.99 -15.35
CA ARG A 63 1.98 6.25 -15.68
C ARG A 63 0.98 6.69 -14.60
N VAL A 64 0.53 5.77 -13.75
CA VAL A 64 -0.39 6.02 -12.63
C VAL A 64 0.32 5.49 -11.38
N GLU A 65 0.29 6.23 -10.28
CA GLU A 65 0.84 5.72 -9.00
C GLU A 65 -0.04 4.65 -8.36
N THR A 66 -1.26 4.53 -8.86
CA THR A 66 -2.04 3.32 -8.71
C THR A 66 -1.35 2.28 -9.57
N ILE A 67 -0.78 1.25 -8.95
CA ILE A 67 -0.49 0.00 -9.65
C ILE A 67 -1.84 -0.45 -10.20
N ARG A 68 -2.13 -0.05 -11.44
CA ARG A 68 -3.25 -0.60 -12.18
C ARG A 68 -2.72 -1.92 -12.65
N LEU A 69 -2.98 -2.98 -11.90
CA LEU A 69 -3.06 -4.28 -12.55
C LEU A 69 -4.18 -4.12 -13.60
N PRO A 70 -3.90 -4.21 -14.91
CA PRO A 70 -4.97 -4.29 -15.88
C PRO A 70 -5.89 -5.46 -15.47
N ARG A 71 -7.21 -5.37 -15.70
CA ARG A 71 -8.18 -6.40 -15.23
C ARG A 71 -7.76 -7.84 -15.59
N HIS A 72 -7.00 -8.02 -16.66
CA HIS A 72 -6.46 -9.31 -17.09
C HIS A 72 -5.23 -9.81 -16.30
N GLU A 73 -4.46 -8.91 -15.68
CA GLU A 73 -3.32 -9.23 -14.81
C GLU A 73 -3.72 -9.23 -13.32
N GLN A 74 -4.86 -8.63 -12.98
CA GLN A 74 -5.46 -8.78 -11.65
C GLN A 74 -5.60 -10.26 -11.33
N SER A 75 -6.02 -11.11 -12.27
CA SER A 75 -6.10 -12.58 -12.09
C SER A 75 -4.76 -13.30 -11.82
N ILE A 76 -3.62 -12.68 -12.15
CA ILE A 76 -2.30 -13.29 -12.01
C ILE A 76 -1.71 -13.00 -10.63
N LEU A 77 -2.01 -11.83 -10.05
CA LEU A 77 -1.62 -11.45 -8.69
C LEU A 77 -2.77 -11.56 -7.67
N ILE A 78 -3.99 -11.88 -8.11
CA ILE A 78 -5.03 -12.47 -7.27
C ILE A 78 -4.35 -13.67 -6.62
N LEU A 79 -4.22 -13.66 -5.29
CA LEU A 79 -4.30 -14.91 -4.55
C LEU A 79 -5.72 -15.43 -4.82
N PRO A 80 -6.01 -16.34 -5.79
CA PRO A 80 -7.36 -16.86 -5.82
C PRO A 80 -7.49 -17.64 -4.51
N PRO A 81 -8.69 -17.70 -3.91
CA PRO A 81 -8.97 -18.80 -3.02
C PRO A 81 -8.65 -20.08 -3.79
N LEU A 82 -7.60 -20.78 -3.34
CA LEU A 82 -7.40 -22.22 -3.55
C LEU A 82 -7.69 -22.73 -4.98
N SER A 83 -7.18 -22.08 -6.02
CA SER A 83 -7.16 -22.73 -7.33
C SER A 83 -6.13 -23.89 -7.27
N PRO A 84 -6.43 -25.11 -7.75
CA PRO A 84 -5.51 -26.26 -7.71
C PRO A 84 -4.19 -26.04 -8.47
N ILE A 85 -4.09 -24.94 -9.23
CA ILE A 85 -2.87 -24.49 -9.93
C ILE A 85 -1.82 -23.92 -8.95
N ARG A 86 -2.21 -23.55 -7.70
CA ARG A 86 -1.27 -23.08 -6.66
C ARG A 86 -0.44 -24.18 -5.98
N PHE A 87 -0.70 -25.47 -6.23
CA PHE A 87 0.07 -26.54 -5.57
C PHE A 87 1.52 -26.67 -6.08
N HIS A 88 1.88 -25.98 -7.16
CA HIS A 88 3.18 -26.14 -7.84
C HIS A 88 4.02 -24.87 -7.92
N LEU A 89 3.50 -23.73 -7.43
CA LEU A 89 4.28 -22.50 -7.36
C LEU A 89 4.98 -22.45 -6.00
N PRO A 90 6.26 -22.04 -5.97
CA PRO A 90 6.98 -21.90 -4.72
C PRO A 90 6.36 -20.81 -3.85
N GLU A 91 6.08 -21.12 -2.59
CA GLU A 91 5.62 -20.15 -1.60
C GLU A 91 6.77 -19.19 -1.28
N PRO A 92 6.69 -17.92 -1.71
CA PRO A 92 7.76 -16.99 -1.47
C PRO A 92 7.54 -16.20 -0.17
N ILE A 93 8.57 -15.51 0.30
CA ILE A 93 8.50 -14.69 1.51
C ILE A 93 7.88 -13.35 1.15
N TYR A 94 6.75 -13.00 1.77
CA TYR A 94 6.14 -11.67 1.63
C TYR A 94 6.52 -10.79 2.82
N VAL A 95 6.99 -9.59 2.53
CA VAL A 95 7.16 -8.52 3.52
C VAL A 95 6.39 -7.31 3.06
N ASN A 96 5.80 -6.59 4.01
CA ASN A 96 5.19 -5.30 3.74
C ASN A 96 5.38 -4.36 4.91
N LEU A 97 5.11 -3.08 4.69
CA LEU A 97 5.13 -2.06 5.72
C LEU A 97 3.76 -1.40 5.81
N VAL A 98 3.31 -1.20 7.04
CA VAL A 98 2.10 -0.43 7.35
C VAL A 98 2.47 0.80 8.13
N ARG A 99 1.63 1.82 8.02
CA ARG A 99 1.67 3.06 8.79
C ARG A 99 0.28 3.33 9.36
N ASP A 100 0.22 4.08 10.46
CA ASP A 100 -1.02 4.66 10.95
C ASP A 100 -1.86 5.24 9.78
N PRO A 101 -3.15 4.89 9.68
CA PRO A 101 -3.97 5.26 8.53
C PRO A 101 -4.13 6.78 8.39
N VAL A 102 -4.25 7.52 9.50
CA VAL A 102 -4.44 8.98 9.47
C VAL A 102 -3.16 9.65 9.02
N GLU A 103 -2.03 9.32 9.63
CA GLU A 103 -0.73 9.88 9.22
C GLU A 103 -0.39 9.55 7.77
N ARG A 104 -0.73 8.34 7.31
CA ARG A 104 -0.52 7.95 5.91
C ARG A 104 -1.35 8.81 4.97
N VAL A 105 -2.61 9.10 5.31
CA VAL A 105 -3.49 9.98 4.53
C VAL A 105 -2.94 11.40 4.50
N ILE A 106 -2.51 11.96 5.63
CA ILE A 106 -1.89 13.30 5.70
C ILE A 106 -0.61 13.34 4.85
N SER A 107 0.24 12.32 4.98
CA SER A 107 1.48 12.22 4.22
C SER A 107 1.23 12.15 2.71
N TRP A 108 0.18 11.43 2.31
CA TRP A 108 -0.27 11.37 0.92
C TRP A 108 -0.84 12.72 0.45
N TYR A 109 -1.67 13.36 1.28
CA TYR A 109 -2.31 14.64 0.98
C TYR A 109 -1.30 15.71 0.57
N TYR A 110 -0.22 15.86 1.33
CA TYR A 110 0.82 16.84 0.99
C TYR A 110 1.74 16.35 -0.13
N TYR A 111 1.99 15.05 -0.22
CA TYR A 111 2.83 14.48 -1.28
C TYR A 111 2.27 14.75 -2.68
N VAL A 112 0.97 14.50 -2.89
CA VAL A 112 0.32 14.73 -4.19
C VAL A 112 0.09 16.21 -4.52
N ARG A 113 0.42 17.13 -3.60
CA ARG A 113 0.35 18.59 -3.79
C ARG A 113 1.73 19.23 -3.95
N ALA A 114 2.79 18.47 -3.75
CA ALA A 114 4.13 19.02 -3.83
C ALA A 114 4.47 19.44 -5.28
N PRO A 115 5.10 20.61 -5.50
CA PRO A 115 5.41 21.08 -6.84
C PRO A 115 6.24 20.10 -7.68
N TRP A 116 7.25 19.46 -7.06
CA TRP A 116 8.12 18.49 -7.73
C TRP A 116 7.33 17.31 -8.30
N TYR A 117 6.22 16.90 -7.66
CA TYR A 117 5.37 15.80 -8.11
C TYR A 117 4.79 16.06 -9.51
N TYR A 118 4.31 17.29 -9.74
CA TYR A 118 3.73 17.67 -11.02
C TYR A 118 4.80 17.98 -12.05
N VAL A 119 5.93 18.55 -11.66
CA VAL A 119 7.05 18.84 -12.59
C VAL A 119 7.58 17.54 -13.20
N GLU A 120 7.88 16.53 -12.38
CA GLU A 120 8.38 15.24 -12.85
C GLU A 120 7.36 14.54 -13.77
N ARG A 121 6.07 14.56 -13.40
CA ARG A 121 5.01 13.96 -14.22
C ARG A 121 4.75 14.72 -15.51
N LYS A 122 4.88 16.05 -15.52
CA LYS A 122 4.72 16.87 -16.74
C LYS A 122 5.89 16.68 -17.69
N GLN A 123 7.11 16.47 -17.17
CA GLN A 123 8.26 16.07 -17.97
C GLN A 123 8.06 14.69 -18.61
N ALA A 124 7.54 13.72 -17.84
CA ALA A 124 7.24 12.38 -18.36
C ALA A 124 6.01 12.33 -19.28
N PHE A 125 5.01 13.19 -19.03
CA PHE A 125 3.72 13.24 -19.72
C PHE A 125 3.30 14.69 -19.99
N PRO A 126 3.77 15.30 -21.09
CA PRO A 126 3.53 16.71 -21.40
C PRO A 126 2.05 17.11 -21.50
N ASP A 127 1.16 16.18 -21.84
CA ASP A 127 -0.27 16.45 -22.04
C ASP A 127 -1.08 16.54 -20.73
N LEU A 128 -0.49 16.21 -19.57
CA LEU A 128 -1.23 16.24 -18.31
C LEU A 128 -1.59 17.67 -17.90
N PRO A 129 -2.88 17.99 -17.63
CA PRO A 129 -3.26 19.31 -17.12
C PRO A 129 -2.69 19.53 -15.72
N LEU A 130 -2.28 20.77 -15.45
CA LEU A 130 -1.89 21.17 -14.09
C LEU A 130 -3.15 21.38 -13.24
N PRO A 131 -3.11 20.99 -11.95
CA PRO A 131 -4.22 21.24 -11.03
C PRO A 131 -4.37 22.73 -10.72
N ASP A 132 -5.55 23.09 -10.21
CA ASP A 132 -5.85 24.44 -9.75
C ASP A 132 -4.87 24.87 -8.62
N PRO A 133 -4.22 26.05 -8.71
CA PRO A 133 -3.41 26.61 -7.63
C PRO A 133 -4.12 26.67 -6.27
N ALA A 134 -5.43 26.89 -6.23
CA ALA A 134 -6.19 26.91 -4.98
C ALA A 134 -6.20 25.52 -4.31
N TRP A 135 -6.32 24.46 -5.11
CA TRP A 135 -6.26 23.07 -4.62
C TRP A 135 -4.88 22.70 -4.08
N LEU A 136 -3.81 23.17 -4.73
CA LEU A 136 -2.42 22.93 -4.30
C LEU A 136 -2.08 23.61 -2.97
N LYS A 137 -2.64 24.80 -2.72
CA LYS A 137 -2.37 25.60 -1.52
C LYS A 137 -3.24 25.23 -0.31
N LYS A 138 -4.30 24.45 -0.52
CA LYS A 138 -5.23 24.05 0.54
C LYS A 138 -4.54 23.17 1.59
N ASP A 139 -4.61 23.56 2.85
CA ASP A 139 -4.17 22.80 4.02
C ASP A 139 -5.12 21.63 4.32
N PHE A 140 -4.60 20.64 5.05
CA PHE A 140 -5.33 19.41 5.34
C PHE A 140 -6.54 19.67 6.25
N GLU A 141 -6.39 20.56 7.22
CA GLU A 141 -7.37 20.91 8.23
C GLU A 141 -8.59 21.56 7.58
N THR A 142 -8.37 22.55 6.70
CA THR A 142 -9.44 23.15 5.91
C THR A 142 -10.15 22.12 5.02
N CYS A 143 -9.41 21.17 4.44
CA CYS A 143 -10.00 20.08 3.66
C CYS A 143 -10.97 19.25 4.51
N VAL A 144 -10.53 18.82 5.70
CA VAL A 144 -11.33 17.99 6.62
C VAL A 144 -12.55 18.77 7.11
N LEU A 145 -12.39 20.02 7.52
CA LEU A 145 -13.48 20.85 8.03
C LEU A 145 -14.56 21.14 6.98
N ARG A 146 -14.17 21.23 5.70
CA ARG A 146 -15.11 21.39 4.58
C ARG A 146 -15.79 20.09 4.17
N GLY A 147 -15.29 18.94 4.64
CA GLY A 147 -15.77 17.63 4.23
C GLY A 147 -15.37 17.29 2.79
N ASP A 148 -14.23 17.81 2.32
CA ASP A 148 -13.76 17.55 0.97
C ASP A 148 -13.41 16.05 0.80
N ARG A 149 -13.68 15.50 -0.39
CA ARG A 149 -13.66 14.04 -0.61
C ARG A 149 -12.26 13.42 -0.53
N GLU A 150 -11.20 14.18 -0.78
CA GLU A 150 -9.82 13.67 -0.79
C GLU A 150 -9.14 13.58 0.59
N CYS A 151 -9.84 13.98 1.65
CA CYS A 151 -9.38 13.93 3.03
C CYS A 151 -10.43 13.34 3.98
N THR A 152 -11.54 12.85 3.43
CA THR A 152 -12.63 12.22 4.19
C THR A 152 -12.81 10.78 3.76
N TYR A 153 -13.11 9.92 4.74
CA TYR A 153 -13.48 8.54 4.48
C TYR A 153 -14.99 8.44 4.32
N LEU A 154 -15.45 8.16 3.09
CA LEU A 154 -16.85 7.90 2.80
C LEU A 154 -17.08 6.39 2.70
N SER A 155 -17.85 5.84 3.64
CA SER A 155 -18.20 4.42 3.62
C SER A 155 -19.02 4.10 2.36
N GLY A 156 -18.77 2.95 1.72
CA GLY A 156 -19.45 2.53 0.50
C GLY A 156 -19.02 3.23 -0.79
N GLU A 157 -18.04 4.13 -0.76
CA GLU A 157 -17.52 4.79 -1.97
C GLU A 157 -16.90 3.74 -2.92
N THR A 158 -17.28 3.71 -4.19
CA THR A 158 -16.73 2.75 -5.17
C THR A 158 -15.75 3.40 -6.15
N ARG A 159 -15.64 4.74 -6.15
CA ARG A 159 -14.78 5.45 -7.09
C ARG A 159 -13.32 5.36 -6.66
N GLU A 160 -12.52 4.75 -7.53
CA GLU A 160 -11.06 4.75 -7.41
C GLU A 160 -10.50 6.12 -7.86
N GLY A 161 -9.73 6.78 -6.99
CA GLY A 161 -9.14 8.07 -7.28
C GLY A 161 -7.86 8.34 -6.48
N ILE A 162 -7.26 9.52 -6.71
CA ILE A 162 -6.06 9.96 -5.96
C ILE A 162 -6.38 10.02 -4.45
N GLY A 163 -7.61 10.34 -4.07
CA GLY A 163 -8.05 10.36 -2.66
C GLY A 163 -8.50 9.02 -2.07
N ASP A 164 -8.29 7.87 -2.73
CA ASP A 164 -8.79 6.61 -2.18
C ASP A 164 -7.97 6.16 -0.95
N HIS A 165 -8.54 6.39 0.23
CA HIS A 165 -7.93 6.09 1.51
C HIS A 165 -7.92 4.59 1.86
N ARG A 166 -8.75 3.75 1.20
CA ARG A 166 -8.84 2.30 1.47
C ARG A 166 -7.64 1.51 0.97
N ARG A 167 -6.80 2.12 0.13
CA ARG A 167 -5.73 1.42 -0.60
C ARG A 167 -4.80 0.61 0.27
N GLN A 168 -4.50 1.06 1.49
CA GLN A 168 -3.64 0.27 2.38
C GLN A 168 -4.22 -1.11 2.65
N SER A 169 -5.51 -1.21 2.99
CA SER A 169 -6.20 -2.49 3.17
C SER A 169 -6.28 -3.27 1.85
N LEU A 170 -6.61 -2.61 0.74
CA LEU A 170 -6.69 -3.25 -0.58
C LEU A 170 -5.38 -3.92 -1.05
N PHE A 171 -4.21 -3.50 -0.53
CA PHE A 171 -2.93 -4.18 -0.83
C PHE A 171 -2.74 -5.51 -0.10
N PHE A 172 -3.49 -5.75 0.99
CA PHE A 172 -3.42 -6.97 1.79
C PHE A 172 -4.63 -7.88 1.61
N LEU A 173 -5.75 -7.34 1.14
CA LEU A 173 -6.95 -8.08 0.86
C LEU A 173 -6.85 -8.81 -0.48
N THR A 174 -7.26 -10.08 -0.51
CA THR A 174 -7.53 -10.82 -1.74
C THR A 174 -8.91 -10.41 -2.24
N ASP A 175 -9.16 -10.40 -3.54
CA ASP A 175 -10.39 -9.85 -4.16
C ASP A 175 -11.70 -10.44 -3.58
N THR A 176 -11.64 -11.61 -2.96
CA THR A 176 -12.75 -12.24 -2.22
C THR A 176 -13.22 -11.45 -1.00
N SER A 177 -12.34 -10.78 -0.24
CA SER A 177 -12.76 -10.00 0.92
C SER A 177 -13.28 -8.60 0.55
N ILE A 178 -12.95 -8.09 -0.64
CA ILE A 178 -13.54 -6.86 -1.18
C ILE A 178 -15.01 -7.12 -1.59
N SER A 179 -15.33 -8.34 -2.05
CA SER A 179 -16.74 -8.73 -2.24
C SER A 179 -17.51 -8.90 -0.92
N GLU A 180 -16.84 -9.24 0.18
CA GLU A 180 -17.47 -9.37 1.50
C GLU A 180 -17.64 -8.00 2.21
N GLU A 181 -16.69 -7.07 2.09
CA GLU A 181 -16.87 -5.69 2.58
C GLU A 181 -18.02 -4.96 1.87
N LYS A 182 -18.28 -5.27 0.59
CA LYS A 182 -19.47 -4.77 -0.12
C LYS A 182 -20.78 -5.28 0.47
N ASN A 183 -20.76 -6.42 1.18
CA ASN A 183 -21.94 -6.98 1.85
C ASN A 183 -22.03 -6.59 3.34
N PHE A 184 -20.93 -6.15 3.96
CA PHE A 184 -20.93 -5.81 5.39
C PHE A 184 -21.52 -4.41 5.67
N CYS A 185 -21.50 -3.48 4.71
CA CYS A 185 -22.09 -2.14 4.88
C CYS A 185 -23.57 -2.05 4.45
N HIS A 186 -24.26 -3.17 4.22
CA HIS A 186 -25.67 -3.19 3.83
C HIS A 186 -26.64 -3.60 4.93
N ASP A 187 -26.17 -3.96 6.12
CA ASP A 187 -27.02 -4.23 7.28
C ASP A 187 -26.64 -3.30 8.45
N GLU A 188 -27.29 -2.13 8.46
CA GLU A 188 -27.98 -1.45 9.59
C GLU A 188 -28.23 0.04 9.30
#